data_AF-A0A934DSM3-F1
#
_entry.id   AF-A0A934DSM3-F1
#
_cell.length_a   1.000
_cell.length_b   1.000
_cell.length_c   1.000
_cell.angle_alpha   90.00
_cell.angle_beta   90.00
_cell.angle_gamma   90.00
#
_symmetry.space_group_name_H-M   'P 1'
#
loop_
_entity.id
_entity.type
_entity.pdbx_description
1 polymer ?
#
loop_
_entity_poly.entity_id
_entity_poly.type
_entity_poly.pdbx_seq_one_letter_code
_entity_poly.pdbx_strand_id
1 'polypeptide(L)'
;MSELDAFRTNLGVTQGRVEVAPGELRFVLGALEPGQLFDLATGDCAEVVQTTELTGVTLVRVRLTLRVPPGLPAGRAWEASIVVDGAKRARTTCESGRTRTITDLAANVSKLTGAHEVGVRLELVSV
;
A
#
# COMPACT_ATOMS: atom_id res chain seq x y z
N MET A 1 3.03 -16.86 -17.98
CA MET A 1 3.16 -15.50 -18.53
C MET A 1 2.62 -14.54 -17.49
N SER A 2 3.49 -13.75 -16.84
CA SER A 2 3.01 -12.70 -15.93
C SER A 2 2.46 -11.58 -16.79
N GLU A 3 1.16 -11.31 -16.67
CA GLU A 3 0.50 -10.22 -17.39
C GLU A 3 1.01 -8.88 -16.83
N LEU A 4 1.40 -7.96 -17.73
CA LEU A 4 1.81 -6.61 -17.36
C LEU A 4 0.54 -5.79 -17.10
N ASP A 5 0.18 -5.65 -15.84
CA ASP A 5 -0.94 -4.81 -15.40
C ASP A 5 -0.47 -3.37 -15.07
N ALA A 6 -1.41 -2.51 -14.70
CA ALA A 6 -1.18 -1.11 -14.35
C ALA A 6 -0.12 -0.90 -13.25
N PHE A 7 0.09 -1.91 -12.39
CA PHE A 7 0.95 -1.83 -11.20
C PHE A 7 2.27 -2.58 -11.35
N ARG A 8 2.35 -3.51 -12.32
CA ARG A 8 3.58 -4.23 -12.70
C ARG A 8 4.30 -3.61 -13.89
N THR A 9 3.60 -2.82 -14.70
CA THR A 9 4.22 -2.05 -15.80
C THR A 9 5.12 -0.97 -15.21
N ASN A 10 6.41 -0.97 -15.56
CA ASN A 10 7.41 -0.01 -15.10
C ASN A 10 7.60 0.04 -13.56
N LEU A 11 7.53 -1.12 -12.90
CA LEU A 11 7.83 -1.25 -11.47
C LEU A 11 9.23 -0.72 -11.15
N GLY A 12 9.34 0.13 -10.13
CA GLY A 12 10.57 0.79 -9.71
C GLY A 12 10.93 2.04 -10.52
N VAL A 13 10.22 2.32 -11.62
CA VAL A 13 10.44 3.52 -12.46
C VAL A 13 9.28 4.50 -12.31
N THR A 14 8.06 4.09 -12.69
CA THR A 14 6.85 4.91 -12.49
C THR A 14 6.00 4.40 -11.34
N GLN A 15 5.79 3.09 -11.29
CA GLN A 15 4.95 2.37 -10.31
C GLN A 15 5.80 1.77 -9.19
N GLY A 16 5.26 1.67 -7.97
CA GLY A 16 5.92 0.95 -6.87
C GLY A 16 7.31 1.50 -6.52
N ARG A 17 7.53 2.79 -6.74
CA ARG A 17 8.81 3.45 -6.48
C ARG A 17 8.81 4.15 -5.13
N VAL A 18 9.97 4.20 -4.51
CA VAL A 18 10.23 5.09 -3.36
C VAL A 18 10.80 6.39 -3.91
N GLU A 19 10.00 7.45 -3.88
CA GLU A 19 10.48 8.79 -4.16
C GLU A 19 11.05 9.41 -2.88
N VAL A 20 12.30 9.85 -2.96
CA VAL A 20 12.98 10.53 -1.87
C VAL A 20 12.74 12.03 -2.01
N ALA A 21 11.95 12.60 -1.12
CA ALA A 21 11.77 14.04 -1.00
C ALA A 21 12.49 14.55 0.26
N PRO A 22 12.88 15.84 0.34
CA PRO A 22 13.50 16.39 1.54
C PRO A 22 12.61 16.17 2.78
N GLY A 23 13.06 15.30 3.69
CA GLY A 23 12.36 14.96 4.94
C GLY A 23 11.24 13.92 4.83
N GLU A 24 11.00 13.30 3.67
CA GLU A 24 9.92 12.33 3.47
C GLU A 24 10.31 11.22 2.49
N LEU A 25 9.97 9.97 2.83
CA LEU A 25 9.97 8.85 1.87
C LEU A 25 8.54 8.64 1.38
N ARG A 26 8.31 8.77 0.08
CA ARG A 26 7.00 8.56 -0.54
C ARG A 26 7.00 7.24 -1.28
N PHE A 27 6.09 6.36 -0.91
CA PHE A 27 5.80 5.19 -1.72
C PHE A 27 4.70 5.56 -2.72
N VAL A 28 5.05 5.58 -4.01
CA VAL A 28 4.17 6.03 -5.09
C VAL A 28 3.61 4.83 -5.82
N LEU A 29 2.29 4.78 -5.89
CA LEU A 29 1.51 3.79 -6.62
C LEU A 29 0.63 4.52 -7.63
N GLY A 30 0.73 4.13 -8.89
CA GLY A 30 0.34 4.94 -10.03
C GLY A 30 1.53 5.68 -10.64
N ALA A 31 1.26 6.40 -11.73
CA ALA A 31 2.13 7.47 -12.19
C ALA A 31 1.65 8.79 -11.61
N LEU A 32 2.60 9.63 -11.18
CA LEU A 32 2.30 11.01 -10.78
C LEU A 32 2.18 11.92 -12.01
N GLU A 33 2.78 11.51 -13.13
CA GLU A 33 2.64 12.17 -14.41
C GLU A 33 1.17 12.23 -14.83
N PRO A 34 0.59 13.43 -15.02
CA PRO A 34 -0.76 13.58 -15.51
C PRO A 34 -0.95 12.92 -16.88
N GLY A 35 -2.15 12.41 -17.14
CA GLY A 35 -2.53 11.87 -18.46
C GLY A 35 -2.27 10.39 -18.65
N GLN A 36 -1.70 9.69 -17.67
CA GLN A 36 -1.67 8.23 -17.66
C GLN A 36 -2.93 7.67 -16.98
N LEU A 37 -3.70 6.90 -17.75
CA LEU A 37 -4.91 6.24 -17.28
C LEU A 37 -4.73 4.73 -17.38
N PHE A 38 -5.30 4.03 -16.41
CA PHE A 38 -5.25 2.58 -16.34
C PHE A 38 -6.65 2.06 -16.02
N ASP A 39 -7.00 0.91 -16.62
CA ASP A 39 -8.19 0.17 -16.21
C ASP A 39 -7.91 -0.50 -14.87
N LEU A 40 -8.77 -0.21 -13.88
CA LEU A 40 -8.61 -0.71 -12.52
C LEU A 40 -9.69 -1.74 -12.18
N ALA A 41 -9.27 -2.86 -11.59
CA ALA A 41 -10.11 -3.90 -11.04
C ALA A 41 -10.04 -3.94 -9.51
N THR A 42 -11.09 -4.43 -8.86
CA THR A 42 -11.03 -4.71 -7.41
C THR A 42 -10.00 -5.82 -7.16
N GLY A 43 -9.16 -5.63 -6.14
CA GLY A 43 -8.03 -6.51 -5.83
C GLY A 43 -6.71 -6.07 -6.47
N ASP A 44 -6.74 -5.10 -7.39
CA ASP A 44 -5.52 -4.47 -7.88
C ASP A 44 -4.75 -3.88 -6.71
N CYS A 45 -3.48 -4.25 -6.60
CA CYS A 45 -2.67 -3.84 -5.47
C CYS A 45 -1.20 -3.68 -5.83
N ALA A 46 -0.52 -2.97 -4.95
CA ALA A 46 0.92 -2.94 -4.89
C ALA A 46 1.38 -2.96 -3.45
N GLU A 47 2.55 -3.55 -3.24
CA GLU A 47 3.01 -3.96 -1.94
C GLU A 47 4.53 -3.84 -1.84
N VAL A 48 4.99 -3.33 -0.70
CA VAL A 48 6.39 -3.40 -0.31
C VAL A 48 6.49 -4.36 0.85
N VAL A 49 7.34 -5.37 0.71
CA VAL A 49 7.60 -6.39 1.72
C VAL A 49 9.06 -6.42 2.12
N GLN A 50 9.28 -6.78 3.38
CA GLN A 50 10.59 -7.06 3.92
C GLN A 50 10.51 -8.24 4.89
N THR A 51 11.43 -9.20 4.76
CA THR A 51 11.64 -10.23 5.78
C THR A 51 12.15 -9.59 7.06
N THR A 52 11.41 -9.77 8.14
CA THR A 52 11.68 -9.17 9.45
C THR A 52 11.61 -10.23 10.54
N GLU A 53 12.59 -10.24 11.43
CA GLU A 53 12.55 -11.07 12.64
C GLU A 53 11.58 -10.47 13.66
N LEU A 54 10.53 -11.20 14.02
CA LEU A 54 9.45 -10.71 14.90
C LEU A 54 9.49 -11.27 16.32
N THR A 55 10.46 -12.12 16.66
CA THR A 55 10.59 -12.64 18.03
C THR A 55 10.67 -11.50 19.05
N GLY A 56 9.70 -11.44 19.97
CA GLY A 56 9.63 -10.42 21.01
C GLY A 56 9.12 -9.05 20.56
N VAL A 57 8.70 -8.91 19.29
CA VAL A 57 8.09 -7.67 18.78
C VAL A 57 6.60 -7.67 19.09
N THR A 58 6.11 -6.60 19.72
CA THR A 58 4.68 -6.51 20.09
C THR A 58 3.79 -5.99 18.95
N LEU A 59 4.27 -5.00 18.21
CA LEU A 59 3.49 -4.34 17.17
C LEU A 59 4.37 -3.87 16.01
N VAL A 60 3.79 -3.87 14.82
CA VAL A 60 4.29 -3.16 13.64
C VAL A 60 3.38 -1.95 13.41
N ARG A 61 3.96 -0.77 13.22
CA ARG A 61 3.21 0.47 12.94
C ARG A 61 3.69 1.09 11.65
N VAL A 62 2.75 1.66 10.89
CA VAL A 62 3.07 2.51 9.75
C VAL A 62 2.52 3.92 9.98
N ARG A 63 3.31 4.92 9.60
CA ARG A 63 2.87 6.31 9.47
C ARG A 63 2.95 6.67 8.01
N LEU A 64 1.83 7.07 7.41
CA LEU A 64 1.76 7.36 5.99
C LEU A 64 0.76 8.47 5.69
N THR A 65 0.90 9.08 4.52
CA THR A 65 -0.14 9.95 3.94
C THR A 65 -0.68 9.26 2.71
N LEU A 66 -1.94 8.85 2.75
CA LEU A 66 -2.62 8.24 1.61
C LEU A 66 -3.30 9.34 0.79
N ARG A 67 -2.80 9.58 -0.42
CA ARG A 67 -3.38 10.52 -1.38
C ARG A 67 -4.10 9.73 -2.46
N VAL A 68 -5.41 9.94 -2.58
CA VAL A 68 -6.23 9.29 -3.60
C VAL A 68 -6.69 10.33 -4.61
N PRO A 69 -6.37 10.18 -5.91
CA PRO A 69 -6.87 11.10 -6.92
C PRO A 69 -8.40 11.00 -7.06
N PRO A 70 -9.06 12.06 -7.55
CA PRO A 70 -10.46 11.99 -7.95
C PRO A 70 -10.63 11.02 -9.15
N GLY A 71 -11.83 10.48 -9.34
CA GLY A 71 -12.16 9.65 -10.49
C GLY A 71 -12.13 8.14 -10.26
N LEU A 72 -12.16 7.68 -9.00
CA LEU A 72 -12.47 6.27 -8.74
C LEU A 72 -13.94 5.99 -9.06
N PRO A 73 -14.28 4.81 -9.61
CA PRO A 73 -15.66 4.37 -9.74
C PRO A 73 -16.38 4.39 -8.39
N ALA A 74 -17.69 4.67 -8.41
CA ALA A 74 -18.53 4.63 -7.21
C ALA A 74 -18.49 3.24 -6.55
N GLY A 75 -18.57 3.21 -5.21
CA GLY A 75 -18.48 1.97 -4.44
C GLY A 75 -17.06 1.39 -4.34
N ARG A 76 -16.02 2.18 -4.63
CA ARG A 76 -14.62 1.78 -4.49
C ARG A 76 -13.81 2.75 -3.64
N ALA A 77 -12.80 2.21 -2.98
CA ALA A 77 -11.82 2.99 -2.22
C ALA A 77 -10.43 2.34 -2.30
N TRP A 78 -9.39 3.12 -2.05
CA TRP A 78 -8.07 2.56 -1.81
C TRP A 78 -7.92 2.20 -0.34
N GLU A 79 -7.43 0.99 -0.07
CA GLU A 79 -7.13 0.47 1.26
C GLU A 79 -5.62 0.38 1.45
N ALA A 80 -5.08 1.10 2.44
CA ALA A 80 -3.73 0.86 2.94
C ALA A 80 -3.79 -0.16 4.08
N SER A 81 -2.94 -1.18 4.03
CA SER A 81 -2.93 -2.27 4.99
C SER A 81 -1.51 -2.68 5.39
N ILE A 82 -1.36 -3.12 6.65
CA ILE A 82 -0.20 -3.89 7.08
C ILE A 82 -0.51 -5.35 6.84
N VAL A 83 0.37 -6.03 6.12
CA VAL A 83 0.28 -7.44 5.78
C VAL A 83 1.44 -8.19 6.43
N VAL A 84 1.15 -9.38 6.98
CA VAL A 84 2.16 -10.27 7.53
C VAL A 84 1.92 -11.67 6.98
N ASP A 85 2.92 -12.20 6.27
CA ASP A 85 2.85 -13.45 5.48
C ASP A 85 1.62 -13.47 4.55
N GLY A 86 1.41 -12.34 3.85
CA GLY A 86 0.27 -12.13 2.94
C GLY A 86 -1.08 -11.87 3.62
N ALA A 87 -1.20 -11.99 4.94
CA ALA A 87 -2.45 -11.74 5.68
C ALA A 87 -2.56 -10.29 6.17
N LYS A 88 -3.64 -9.60 5.85
CA LYS A 88 -3.93 -8.25 6.37
C LYS A 88 -4.15 -8.30 7.89
N ARG A 89 -3.31 -7.57 8.63
CA ARG A 89 -3.37 -7.47 10.10
C ARG A 89 -3.96 -6.16 10.60
N ALA A 90 -3.83 -5.10 9.81
CA ALA A 90 -4.44 -3.80 10.07
C ALA A 90 -4.73 -3.11 8.74
N ARG A 91 -5.80 -2.32 8.65
CA ARG A 91 -6.15 -1.63 7.40
C ARG A 91 -6.93 -0.36 7.60
N THR A 92 -6.90 0.51 6.60
CA THR A 92 -7.73 1.71 6.56
C THR A 92 -7.98 2.14 5.13
N THR A 93 -9.15 2.74 4.87
CA THR A 93 -9.55 3.15 3.53
C THR A 93 -9.47 4.67 3.33
N CYS A 94 -9.38 5.08 2.07
CA CYS A 94 -9.49 6.46 1.63
C CYS A 94 -10.29 6.52 0.32
N GLU A 95 -11.34 7.34 0.32
CA GLU A 95 -12.23 7.55 -0.82
C GLU A 95 -11.57 8.40 -1.93
N SER A 96 -12.21 8.42 -3.09
CA SER A 96 -11.78 9.23 -4.23
C SER A 96 -11.59 10.72 -3.88
N GLY A 97 -10.52 11.32 -4.41
CA GLY A 97 -10.26 12.76 -4.25
C GLY A 97 -9.88 13.19 -2.84
N ARG A 98 -9.64 12.25 -1.91
CA ARG A 98 -9.25 12.57 -0.53
C ARG A 98 -7.77 12.33 -0.28
N THR A 99 -7.23 13.11 0.66
CA THR A 99 -5.91 12.87 1.25
C THR A 99 -6.09 12.65 2.73
N ARG A 100 -5.44 11.61 3.26
CA ARG A 100 -5.53 11.24 4.67
C ARG A 100 -4.15 10.94 5.26
N THR A 101 -3.78 11.67 6.30
CA THR A 101 -2.62 11.33 7.13
C THR A 101 -3.02 10.30 8.17
N ILE A 102 -2.30 9.19 8.20
CA ILE A 102 -2.56 8.02 9.04
C ILE A 102 -1.38 7.85 9.97
N THR A 103 -1.62 7.95 11.27
CA THR A 103 -0.60 7.94 12.32
C THR A 103 -0.75 6.79 13.31
N ASP A 104 -1.87 6.07 13.24
CA ASP A 104 -2.35 5.08 14.20
C ASP A 104 -2.54 3.68 13.59
N LEU A 105 -2.16 3.46 12.32
CA LEU A 105 -2.26 2.15 11.70
C LEU A 105 -1.18 1.20 12.26
N ALA A 106 -1.61 0.27 13.10
CA ALA A 106 -0.75 -0.69 13.79
C ALA A 106 -1.33 -2.10 13.76
N ALA A 107 -0.46 -3.09 13.58
CA ALA A 107 -0.76 -4.51 13.64
C ALA A 107 -0.12 -5.14 14.87
N ASN A 108 -0.90 -5.90 15.64
CA ASN A 108 -0.36 -6.72 16.72
C ASN A 108 0.36 -7.94 16.12
N VAL A 109 1.63 -8.12 16.48
CA VAL A 109 2.47 -9.24 16.06
C VAL A 109 3.08 -9.98 17.26
N SER A 110 2.58 -9.74 18.47
CA SER A 110 3.17 -10.23 19.74
C SER A 110 3.20 -11.75 19.90
N LYS A 111 2.55 -12.48 19.00
CA LYS A 111 2.48 -13.95 18.98
C LYS A 111 3.30 -14.56 17.85
N LEU A 112 3.96 -13.74 17.04
CA LEU A 112 4.80 -14.16 15.93
C LEU A 112 6.26 -14.29 16.40
N THR A 113 6.96 -15.28 15.88
CA THR A 113 8.34 -15.59 16.26
C THR A 113 9.08 -16.12 15.05
N GLY A 114 10.32 -15.67 14.86
CA GLY A 114 11.12 -15.97 13.69
C GLY A 114 10.97 -14.90 12.60
N ALA A 115 11.52 -15.24 11.43
CA ALA A 115 11.43 -14.41 10.24
C ALA A 115 10.04 -14.51 9.61
N HIS A 116 9.40 -13.36 9.42
CA HIS A 116 8.12 -13.20 8.74
C HIS A 116 8.22 -12.17 7.62
N GLU A 117 7.40 -12.31 6.59
CA GLU A 117 7.28 -11.28 5.57
C GLU A 117 6.34 -10.19 6.07
N VAL A 118 6.86 -8.99 6.30
CA VAL A 118 6.08 -7.84 6.76
C VAL A 118 5.99 -6.84 5.62
N GLY A 119 4.79 -6.40 5.29
CA GLY A 119 4.58 -5.46 4.21
C GLY A 119 3.54 -4.39 4.48
N VAL A 120 3.59 -3.37 3.62
CA VAL A 120 2.53 -2.37 3.47
C VAL A 120 1.95 -2.56 2.08
N ARG A 121 0.65 -2.86 2.01
CA ARG A 121 -0.09 -3.05 0.76
C ARG A 121 -1.12 -1.94 0.58
N LEU A 122 -1.15 -1.36 -0.60
CA LEU A 122 -2.26 -0.54 -1.07
C LEU A 122 -3.08 -1.35 -2.07
N GLU A 123 -4.39 -1.43 -1.88
CA GLU A 123 -5.28 -2.27 -2.70
C GLU A 123 -6.58 -1.54 -3.01
N LEU A 124 -7.07 -1.67 -4.24
CA LEU A 124 -8.37 -1.16 -4.63
C LEU A 124 -9.46 -2.12 -4.15
N VAL A 125 -10.30 -1.66 -3.23
CA VAL A 125 -11.36 -2.47 -2.61
C VAL A 125 -12.75 -1.93 -2.97
N SER A 126 -13.76 -2.79 -2.88
CA SER A 126 -15.16 -2.36 -2.86
C SER A 126 -15.53 -1.88 -1.44
N VAL A 127 -16.36 -0.83 -1.35
CA VAL A 127 -16.84 -0.23 -0.09
C VAL A 127 -18.35 -0.03 -0.08
#